data_AF-V5EP24-F1
#
_entry.id   AF-V5EP24-F1
#
_cell.length_a   1.000
_cell.length_b   1.000
_cell.length_c   1.000
_cell.angle_alpha   90.00
_cell.angle_beta   90.00
_cell.angle_gamma   90.00
#
_symmetry.space_group_name_H-M   'P 1'
#
loop_
_entity.id
_entity.type
_entity.pdbx_description
1 polymer ?
#
loop_
_entity_poly.entity_id
_entity_poly.type
_entity_poly.pdbx_seq_one_letter_code
_entity_poly.pdbx_strand_id
1 'polypeptide(L)'
;MPLLKPNKFKLYINDSGEFKDIQTVYGKKIADLNRLRKDNRLREKIGSKGERRSELKLKLLKLSKVKLAAERNFVAEKVKIDSYISQLDKLKVERQNLIGSKKVDDVLNELSSAESCPLCDSELELNITNHELTEYNYHSSLNFITSKISMVEKYIAMFKYVQDDFDRENKYYNDVILSLKEQISYINRDALSDVELSISREKIYKEINLANEVEKLNRLITEFEKSLDKLIKLNHSVVIINSSISDIDIAFERDLIKIKNFEVKFRNYLKRFDYTSNETWKVNIRDKMPYKLLPSVFNNAIKSNQPIRNASSASDFIRAEWSFYLTLLELSVCHPGILIFDEPGQHAMSPKTLKELVTVCSNLTGKQVLLAISKFTKGYDEFKEENTWSINNLIEGRNNIRVIDIDDDEQKLVKLLS
;
A
#
# COMPACT_ATOMS: atom_id res chain seq x y z
N MET A 1 -8.14 16.41 -1.48
CA MET A 1 -8.66 17.64 -2.11
C MET A 1 -7.53 18.25 -2.93
N PRO A 2 -7.62 18.31 -4.26
CA PRO A 2 -6.59 18.96 -5.06
C PRO A 2 -6.50 20.45 -4.69
N LEU A 3 -5.30 21.02 -4.79
CA LEU A 3 -5.04 22.44 -4.51
C LEU A 3 -5.84 23.30 -5.51
N LEU A 4 -7.01 23.77 -5.09
CA LEU A 4 -7.96 24.49 -5.94
C LEU A 4 -7.44 25.82 -6.49
N LYS A 5 -6.42 26.44 -5.87
CA LYS A 5 -5.85 27.75 -6.27
C LYS A 5 -4.37 27.90 -5.90
N PRO A 6 -3.42 27.44 -6.73
CA PRO A 6 -1.99 27.58 -6.46
C PRO A 6 -1.50 29.05 -6.40
N ASN A 7 -2.17 29.98 -7.10
CA ASN A 7 -1.84 31.41 -7.09
C ASN A 7 -2.13 32.13 -5.76
N LYS A 8 -2.62 31.43 -4.73
CA LYS A 8 -2.89 32.02 -3.40
C LYS A 8 -1.78 31.80 -2.39
N PHE A 9 -0.77 30.98 -2.69
CA PHE A 9 0.32 30.73 -1.75
C PHE A 9 1.29 31.92 -1.75
N LYS A 10 1.39 32.56 -0.58
CA LYS A 10 2.32 33.66 -0.31
C LYS A 10 3.23 33.30 0.84
N LEU A 11 4.50 33.68 0.74
CA LEU A 11 5.48 33.48 1.80
C LEU A 11 5.50 34.70 2.71
N TYR A 12 5.23 34.49 4.00
CA TYR A 12 5.32 35.54 5.02
C TYR A 12 6.56 35.31 5.89
N ILE A 13 7.26 36.39 6.18
CA ILE A 13 8.41 36.38 7.09
C ILE A 13 8.16 37.34 8.26
N ASN A 14 8.67 36.98 9.43
CA ASN A 14 8.62 37.84 10.60
C ASN A 14 9.71 38.91 10.47
N ASP A 15 9.28 40.15 10.20
CA ASP A 15 10.15 41.32 10.20
C ASP A 15 9.79 42.18 11.41
N SER A 16 10.71 42.21 12.38
CA SER A 16 10.62 43.06 13.57
C SER A 16 9.36 42.83 14.45
N GLY A 17 8.82 41.60 14.46
CA GLY A 17 7.67 41.21 15.27
C GLY A 17 6.35 41.11 14.50
N GLU A 18 6.31 41.50 13.23
CA GLU A 18 5.12 41.41 12.37
C GLU A 18 5.36 40.49 11.17
N PHE A 19 4.38 39.62 10.87
CA PHE A 19 4.41 38.79 9.67
C PHE A 19 4.03 39.63 8.44
N LYS A 20 4.98 39.78 7.52
CA LYS A 20 4.81 40.53 6.27
C LYS A 20 5.17 39.66 5.07
N ASP A 21 4.52 39.93 3.94
CA ASP A 21 4.83 39.27 2.67
C ASP A 21 6.32 39.50 2.33
N ILE A 22 7.03 38.41 2.01
CA ILE A 22 8.46 38.45 1.71
C ILE A 22 8.82 39.46 0.62
N GLN A 23 7.93 39.66 -0.38
CA GLN A 23 8.16 40.64 -1.44
C GLN A 23 8.11 42.07 -0.90
N THR A 24 7.27 42.34 0.09
CA THR A 24 7.15 43.66 0.73
C THR A 24 8.37 43.97 1.58
N VAL A 25 8.87 42.99 2.33
CA VAL A 25 10.09 43.13 3.16
C VAL A 25 11.33 43.29 2.30
N TYR A 26 11.45 42.50 1.23
CA TYR A 26 12.53 42.61 0.24
C TYR A 26 12.61 44.02 -0.36
N GLY A 27 11.47 44.57 -0.80
CA GLY A 27 11.39 45.93 -1.34
C GLY A 27 11.83 47.01 -0.33
N LYS A 28 11.41 46.89 0.93
CA LYS A 28 11.82 47.81 2.01
C LYS A 28 13.34 47.74 2.26
N LYS A 29 13.89 46.54 2.40
CA LYS A 29 15.33 46.34 2.65
C LYS A 29 16.21 46.84 1.51
N ILE A 30 15.76 46.75 0.27
CA ILE A 30 16.44 47.38 -0.88
C ILE A 30 16.38 48.90 -0.80
N ALA A 31 15.23 49.47 -0.45
CA ALA A 31 15.10 50.91 -0.28
C ALA A 31 16.04 51.43 0.82
N ASP A 32 16.12 50.72 1.94
CA ASP A 32 17.03 51.02 3.04
C ASP A 32 18.50 50.88 2.62
N LEU A 33 18.86 49.85 1.84
CA LEU A 33 20.20 49.68 1.29
C LEU A 33 20.59 50.85 0.37
N ASN A 34 19.68 51.29 -0.48
CA ASN A 34 19.91 52.42 -1.38
C ASN A 34 20.02 53.76 -0.64
N ARG A 35 19.27 53.94 0.44
CA ARG A 35 19.41 55.10 1.34
C ARG A 35 20.77 55.08 2.03
N LEU A 36 21.13 53.95 2.65
CA LEU A 36 22.41 53.78 3.33
C LEU A 36 23.60 54.01 2.39
N ARG A 37 23.52 53.54 1.14
CA ARG A 37 24.51 53.81 0.09
C ARG A 37 24.65 55.29 -0.26
N LYS A 38 23.55 56.05 -0.26
CA LYS A 38 23.57 57.50 -0.47
C LYS A 38 24.15 58.22 0.75
N ASP A 39 23.73 57.84 1.95
CA ASP A 39 24.18 58.45 3.20
C ASP A 39 25.66 58.16 3.49
N ASN A 40 26.16 56.97 3.12
CA ASN A 40 27.57 56.62 3.21
C ASN A 40 28.46 57.45 2.27
N ARG A 41 27.90 58.00 1.18
CA ARG A 41 28.60 58.91 0.26
C ARG A 41 28.66 60.35 0.77
N LEU A 42 27.80 60.71 1.72
CA LEU A 42 27.76 62.04 2.35
C LEU A 42 28.64 62.03 3.62
N ARG A 43 29.61 62.94 3.70
CA ARG A 43 30.57 63.03 4.82
C ARG A 43 29.88 63.50 6.10
N GLU A 44 30.07 62.79 7.21
CA GLU A 44 29.53 63.19 8.52
C GLU A 44 30.60 63.14 9.62
N LYS A 45 30.50 64.10 10.56
CA LYS A 45 31.29 64.16 11.79
C LYS A 45 30.93 63.00 12.74
N ILE A 46 31.97 62.41 13.31
CA ILE A 46 31.93 61.28 14.23
C ILE A 46 31.51 61.77 15.62
N GLY A 47 30.21 61.71 15.95
CA GLY A 47 29.68 62.23 17.21
C GLY A 47 29.19 61.20 18.25
N SER A 48 28.81 59.97 17.88
CA SER A 48 28.00 59.09 18.76
C SER A 48 28.53 57.66 18.98
N LYS A 49 29.80 57.37 18.66
CA LYS A 49 30.36 56.00 18.71
C LYS A 49 30.36 55.38 20.13
N GLY A 50 30.38 56.19 21.19
CA GLY A 50 30.49 55.73 22.59
C GLY A 50 29.24 55.02 23.13
N GLU A 51 28.06 55.64 23.00
CA GLU A 51 26.80 55.06 23.47
C GLU A 51 26.45 53.78 22.70
N ARG A 52 26.61 53.81 21.38
CA ARG A 52 26.33 52.66 20.52
C ARG A 52 27.21 51.44 20.84
N ARG A 53 28.47 51.67 21.19
CA ARG A 53 29.40 50.63 21.63
C ARG A 53 28.92 49.97 22.92
N SER A 54 28.44 50.76 23.88
CA SER A 54 27.91 50.26 25.15
C SER A 54 26.64 49.42 24.96
N GLU A 55 25.73 49.85 24.08
CA GLU A 55 24.54 49.08 23.72
C GLU A 55 24.88 47.71 23.10
N LEU A 56 25.81 47.68 22.13
CA LEU A 56 26.20 46.44 21.46
C LEU A 56 26.91 45.47 22.42
N LYS A 57 27.75 45.98 23.34
CA LYS A 57 28.35 45.17 24.40
C LYS A 57 27.30 44.59 25.35
N LEU A 58 26.29 45.38 25.73
CA LEU A 58 25.19 44.91 26.57
C LEU A 58 24.38 43.82 25.86
N LYS A 59 24.08 44.00 24.57
CA LYS A 59 23.37 43.00 23.75
C LYS A 59 24.18 41.71 23.60
N LEU A 60 25.49 41.82 23.36
CA LEU A 60 26.41 40.68 23.29
C LEU A 60 26.40 39.89 24.61
N LEU A 61 26.52 40.57 25.76
CA LEU A 61 26.47 39.94 27.08
C LEU A 61 25.15 39.20 27.32
N LYS A 62 24.02 39.81 26.97
CA LYS A 62 22.69 39.17 27.10
C LYS A 62 22.59 37.91 26.25
N LEU A 63 22.98 37.97 24.97
CA LEU A 63 22.92 36.83 24.06
C LEU A 63 23.89 35.71 24.46
N SER A 64 25.10 36.04 24.90
CA SER A 64 26.05 35.03 25.41
C SER A 64 25.53 34.33 26.66
N LYS A 65 24.82 35.03 27.56
CA LYS A 65 24.18 34.40 28.72
C LYS A 65 23.05 33.45 28.32
N VAL A 66 22.18 33.85 27.40
CA VAL A 66 21.08 33.00 26.91
C VAL A 66 21.64 31.74 26.25
N LYS A 67 22.65 31.89 25.38
CA LYS A 67 23.32 30.76 24.73
C LYS A 67 23.91 29.77 25.74
N LEU A 68 24.64 30.27 26.75
CA LEU A 68 25.22 29.42 27.79
C LEU A 68 24.16 28.68 28.61
N ALA A 69 23.00 29.30 28.86
CA ALA A 69 21.90 28.64 29.55
C ALA A 69 21.29 27.51 28.70
N ALA A 70 21.08 27.76 27.40
CA ALA A 70 20.62 26.74 26.46
C ALA A 70 21.61 25.57 26.34
N GLU A 71 22.91 25.85 26.21
CA GLU A 71 23.97 24.83 26.17
C GLU A 71 23.97 23.96 27.44
N ARG A 72 23.81 24.56 28.63
CA ARG A 72 23.73 23.82 29.89
C ARG A 72 22.52 22.90 29.95
N ASN A 73 21.35 23.40 29.55
CA ASN A 73 20.12 22.61 29.53
C ASN A 73 20.23 21.44 28.56
N PHE A 74 20.80 21.67 27.37
CA PHE A 74 21.02 20.63 26.38
C PHE A 74 22.00 19.55 26.88
N VAL A 75 23.13 19.94 27.50
CA VAL A 75 24.08 18.99 28.09
C VAL A 75 23.42 18.17 29.20
N ALA A 76 22.60 18.78 30.05
CA ALA A 76 21.88 18.07 31.11
C ALA A 76 20.90 17.03 30.54
N GLU A 77 20.15 17.37 29.49
CA GLU A 77 19.26 16.42 28.81
C GLU A 77 20.04 15.31 28.09
N LYS A 78 21.18 15.63 27.47
CA LYS A 78 22.03 14.63 26.83
C LYS A 78 22.53 13.58 27.82
N VAL A 79 22.95 13.99 29.02
CA VAL A 79 23.37 13.05 30.09
C VAL A 79 22.23 12.13 30.51
N LYS A 80 20.98 12.62 30.57
CA LYS A 80 19.81 11.78 30.86
C LYS A 80 19.59 10.75 29.76
N ILE A 81 19.73 11.14 28.51
CA ILE A 81 19.58 10.25 27.35
C ILE A 81 20.64 9.16 27.33
N ASP A 82 21.89 9.50 27.60
CA ASP A 82 22.98 8.51 27.70
C ASP A 82 22.67 7.47 28.80
N SER A 83 22.10 7.90 29.93
CA SER A 83 21.60 6.99 30.98
C SER A 83 20.45 6.11 30.49
N TYR A 84 19.49 6.66 29.74
CA TYR A 84 18.39 5.88 29.15
C TYR A 84 18.85 4.87 28.11
N ILE A 85 19.87 5.19 27.31
CA ILE A 85 20.47 4.24 26.37
C ILE A 85 21.09 3.06 27.12
N SER A 86 21.84 3.32 28.20
CA SER A 86 22.38 2.25 29.04
C SER A 86 21.28 1.39 29.68
N GLN A 87 20.18 2.00 30.12
CA GLN A 87 19.02 1.27 30.63
C GLN A 87 18.34 0.42 29.55
N LEU A 88 18.23 0.94 28.32
CA LEU A 88 17.67 0.22 27.19
C LEU A 88 18.45 -1.06 26.90
N ASP A 89 19.78 -0.98 26.88
CA ASP A 89 20.63 -2.15 26.63
C ASP A 89 20.47 -3.21 27.71
N LYS A 90 20.40 -2.78 28.99
CA LYS A 90 20.12 -3.69 30.12
C LYS A 90 18.75 -4.37 29.97
N LEU A 91 17.70 -3.62 29.64
CA LEU A 91 16.36 -4.17 29.43
C LEU A 91 16.29 -5.14 28.24
N LYS A 92 17.06 -4.88 27.17
CA LYS A 92 17.15 -5.78 26.01
C LYS A 92 17.82 -7.11 26.39
N VAL A 93 18.92 -7.06 27.13
CA VAL A 93 19.60 -8.24 27.67
C VAL A 93 18.68 -9.02 28.60
N GLU A 94 18.00 -8.33 29.52
CA GLU A 94 17.04 -8.94 30.45
C GLU A 94 15.89 -9.64 29.70
N ARG A 95 15.33 -8.99 28.67
CA ARG A 95 14.30 -9.61 27.82
C ARG A 95 14.83 -10.88 27.14
N GLN A 96 16.05 -10.84 26.63
CA GLN A 96 16.66 -11.99 25.96
C GLN A 96 16.91 -13.14 26.95
N ASN A 97 17.35 -12.83 28.17
CA ASN A 97 17.53 -13.83 29.23
C ASN A 97 16.19 -14.48 29.60
N LEU A 98 15.10 -13.70 29.75
CA LEU A 98 13.77 -14.27 30.03
C LEU A 98 13.26 -15.17 28.90
N ILE A 99 13.49 -14.80 27.64
CA ILE A 99 13.15 -15.66 26.49
C ILE A 99 13.99 -16.95 26.53
N GLY A 100 15.27 -16.85 26.88
CA GLY A 100 16.15 -17.99 27.06
C GLY A 100 15.67 -18.94 28.17
N SER A 101 15.35 -18.39 29.34
CA SER A 101 14.78 -19.14 30.47
C SER A 101 13.47 -19.84 30.08
N LYS A 102 12.55 -19.15 29.41
CA LYS A 102 11.31 -19.78 28.92
C LYS A 102 11.61 -21.00 28.04
N LYS A 103 12.53 -20.88 27.08
CA LYS A 103 12.89 -22.00 26.18
C LYS A 103 13.50 -23.18 26.92
N VAL A 104 14.31 -22.92 27.94
CA VAL A 104 14.91 -23.98 28.76
C VAL A 104 13.83 -24.70 29.56
N ASP A 105 12.90 -23.94 30.16
CA ASP A 105 11.75 -24.49 30.87
C ASP A 105 10.84 -25.31 29.94
N ASP A 106 10.58 -24.83 28.72
CA ASP A 106 9.79 -25.56 27.71
C ASP A 106 10.45 -26.90 27.36
N VAL A 107 11.77 -26.92 27.13
CA VAL A 107 12.54 -28.15 26.86
C VAL A 107 12.57 -29.09 28.06
N LEU A 108 12.74 -28.56 29.28
CA LEU A 108 12.69 -29.36 30.50
C LEU A 108 11.31 -30.01 30.69
N ASN A 109 10.22 -29.30 30.42
CA ASN A 109 8.87 -29.84 30.46
C ASN A 109 8.65 -30.95 29.41
N GLU A 110 9.16 -30.77 28.19
CA GLU A 110 9.13 -31.80 27.15
C GLU A 110 9.92 -33.05 27.54
N LEU A 111 11.13 -32.88 28.09
CA LEU A 111 11.98 -34.00 28.54
C LEU A 111 11.45 -34.70 29.78
N SER A 112 10.74 -33.99 30.66
CA SER A 112 10.05 -34.55 31.83
C SER A 112 8.95 -35.55 31.44
N SER A 113 8.47 -35.48 30.20
CA SER A 113 7.46 -36.38 29.65
C SER A 113 8.05 -37.68 29.08
N ALA A 114 9.37 -37.78 28.97
CA ALA A 114 10.08 -38.90 28.38
C ALA A 114 10.68 -39.80 29.46
N GLU A 115 10.28 -41.07 29.53
CA GLU A 115 10.80 -42.05 30.49
C GLU A 115 12.24 -42.50 30.17
N SER A 116 12.69 -42.35 28.93
CA SER A 116 14.03 -42.71 28.48
C SER A 116 14.64 -41.67 27.53
N CYS A 117 15.97 -41.53 27.57
CA CYS A 117 16.69 -40.64 26.66
C CYS A 117 16.59 -41.14 25.20
N PRO A 118 16.03 -40.36 24.25
CA PRO A 118 15.80 -40.80 22.87
C PRO A 118 17.08 -40.97 22.04
N LEU A 119 18.26 -40.68 22.61
CA LEU A 119 19.56 -40.83 21.94
C LEU A 119 20.37 -42.03 22.47
N CYS A 120 20.17 -42.44 23.72
CA CYS A 120 20.99 -43.47 24.36
C CYS A 120 20.22 -44.42 25.29
N ASP A 121 18.87 -44.37 25.31
CA ASP A 121 17.94 -45.24 26.05
C ASP A 121 18.22 -45.38 27.56
N SER A 122 18.97 -44.45 28.15
CA SER A 122 19.21 -44.42 29.59
C SER A 122 18.00 -43.84 30.33
N GLU A 123 17.65 -44.41 31.49
CA GLU A 123 16.61 -43.89 32.38
C GLU A 123 16.99 -42.49 32.87
N LEU A 124 16.10 -41.53 32.68
CA LEU A 124 16.32 -40.13 33.06
C LEU A 124 15.76 -39.88 34.47
N GLU A 125 16.63 -39.88 35.48
CA GLU A 125 16.27 -39.37 36.83
C GLU A 125 16.25 -37.83 36.82
N LEU A 126 15.18 -37.23 36.30
CA LEU A 126 14.97 -35.79 36.37
C LEU A 126 14.42 -35.43 37.76
N ASN A 127 15.29 -34.95 38.65
CA ASN A 127 14.88 -34.25 39.87
C ASN A 127 14.31 -32.88 39.50
N ILE A 128 13.04 -32.85 39.08
CA ILE A 128 12.33 -31.61 38.77
C ILE A 128 12.05 -30.92 40.10
N THR A 129 12.86 -29.91 40.44
CA THR A 129 12.50 -28.95 41.49
C THR A 129 11.19 -28.27 41.09
N ASN A 130 10.22 -28.23 42.00
CA ASN A 130 8.92 -27.56 41.80
C ASN A 130 9.07 -26.25 41.00
N HIS A 131 8.56 -26.23 39.77
CA HIS A 131 8.54 -25.03 38.94
C HIS A 131 7.66 -23.96 39.61
N GLU A 132 8.26 -22.95 40.24
CA GLU A 132 7.54 -21.82 40.85
C GLU A 132 7.02 -20.81 39.80
N LEU A 133 7.48 -20.90 38.55
CA LEU A 133 7.16 -19.96 37.48
C LEU A 133 6.18 -20.57 36.48
N THR A 134 5.00 -19.95 36.38
CA THR A 134 3.99 -20.33 35.37
C THR A 134 4.24 -19.61 34.05
N GLU A 135 3.69 -20.13 32.95
CA GLU A 135 3.73 -19.46 31.63
C GLU A 135 3.15 -18.04 31.68
N TYR A 136 2.15 -17.80 32.55
CA TYR A 136 1.59 -16.48 32.78
C TYR A 136 2.62 -15.49 33.37
N ASN A 137 3.49 -15.94 34.27
CA ASN A 137 4.54 -15.10 34.86
C ASN A 137 5.54 -14.65 33.80
N TYR A 138 5.94 -15.54 32.89
CA TYR A 138 6.81 -15.20 31.77
C TYR A 138 6.15 -14.19 30.83
N HIS A 139 4.89 -14.42 30.46
CA HIS A 139 4.15 -13.51 29.58
C HIS A 139 3.98 -12.12 30.20
N SER A 140 3.63 -12.05 31.48
CA SER A 140 3.47 -10.78 32.23
C SER A 140 4.78 -10.00 32.29
N SER A 141 5.89 -10.66 32.66
CA SER A 141 7.22 -10.05 32.73
C SER A 141 7.72 -9.59 31.36
N LEU A 142 7.53 -10.39 30.31
CA LEU A 142 7.89 -10.01 28.93
C LEU A 142 7.09 -8.81 28.44
N ASN A 143 5.80 -8.73 28.74
CA ASN A 143 4.96 -7.59 28.38
C ASN A 143 5.39 -6.32 29.12
N PHE A 144 5.73 -6.42 30.40
CA PHE A 144 6.22 -5.30 31.20
C PHE A 144 7.55 -4.76 30.65
N ILE A 145 8.53 -5.63 30.40
CA ILE A 145 9.83 -5.23 29.83
C ILE A 145 9.65 -4.65 28.43
N THR A 146 8.80 -5.26 27.61
CA THR A 146 8.53 -4.75 26.25
C THR A 146 7.88 -3.37 26.28
N SER A 147 6.96 -3.13 27.20
CA SER A 147 6.34 -1.81 27.40
C SER A 147 7.36 -0.76 27.86
N LYS A 148 8.27 -1.13 28.77
CA LYS A 148 9.38 -0.26 29.21
C LYS A 148 10.34 0.06 28.07
N ILE A 149 10.75 -0.93 27.29
CA ILE A 149 11.60 -0.73 26.10
C ILE A 149 10.93 0.26 25.14
N SER A 150 9.64 0.04 24.82
CA SER A 150 8.89 0.92 23.92
C SER A 150 8.83 2.37 24.43
N MET A 151 8.65 2.56 25.74
CA MET A 151 8.64 3.89 26.35
C MET A 151 9.99 4.59 26.22
N VAL A 152 11.08 3.90 26.53
CA VAL A 152 12.45 4.45 26.46
C VAL A 152 12.84 4.76 25.02
N GLU A 153 12.53 3.89 24.06
CA GLU A 153 12.80 4.12 22.63
C GLU A 153 12.07 5.36 22.11
N LYS A 154 10.80 5.56 22.49
CA LYS A 154 10.06 6.78 22.13
C LYS A 154 10.69 8.03 22.70
N TYR A 155 11.18 7.98 23.95
CA TYR A 155 11.84 9.12 24.58
C TYR A 155 13.17 9.46 23.88
N ILE A 156 13.99 8.46 23.55
CA ILE A 156 15.23 8.63 22.77
C ILE A 156 14.93 9.22 21.39
N ALA A 157 13.88 8.75 20.71
CA ALA A 157 13.46 9.29 19.42
C ALA A 157 13.02 10.75 19.53
N MET A 158 12.31 11.13 20.59
CA MET A 158 11.90 12.51 20.84
C MET A 158 13.10 13.45 21.03
N PHE A 159 14.11 13.00 21.75
CA PHE A 159 15.32 13.79 21.98
C PHE A 159 16.08 14.13 20.70
N LYS A 160 16.00 13.30 19.66
CA LYS A 160 16.60 13.61 18.36
C LYS A 160 16.05 14.92 17.77
N TYR A 161 14.74 15.16 17.91
CA TYR A 161 14.15 16.44 17.49
C TYR A 161 14.61 17.61 18.34
N VAL A 162 14.78 17.40 19.65
CA VAL A 162 15.33 18.43 20.57
C VAL A 162 16.77 18.78 20.20
N GLN A 163 17.57 17.78 19.80
CA GLN A 163 18.93 17.99 19.32
C GLN A 163 18.97 18.81 18.03
N ASP A 164 18.15 18.46 17.04
CA ASP A 164 18.07 19.21 15.79
C ASP A 164 17.61 20.67 16.02
N ASP A 165 16.72 20.90 16.98
CA ASP A 165 16.26 22.23 17.34
C ASP A 165 17.36 23.05 18.03
N PHE A 166 18.04 22.44 19.01
CA PHE A 166 19.18 23.05 19.69
C PHE A 166 20.31 23.42 18.72
N ASP A 167 20.65 22.54 17.77
CA ASP A 167 21.71 22.80 16.80
C ASP A 167 21.37 24.00 15.90
N ARG A 168 20.09 24.17 15.52
CA ARG A 168 19.60 25.34 14.78
C ARG A 168 19.71 26.62 15.60
N GLU A 169 19.24 26.60 16.85
CA GLU A 169 19.32 27.76 17.76
C GLU A 169 20.78 28.14 18.06
N ASN A 170 21.64 27.16 18.34
CA ASN A 170 23.04 27.37 18.64
C ASN A 170 23.78 28.02 17.46
N LYS A 171 23.50 27.54 16.24
CA LYS A 171 24.04 28.16 15.01
C LYS A 171 23.58 29.62 14.88
N TYR A 172 22.29 29.90 15.07
CA TYR A 172 21.76 31.25 15.04
C TYR A 172 22.46 32.17 16.06
N TYR A 173 22.59 31.73 17.32
CA TYR A 173 23.27 32.53 18.35
C TYR A 173 24.75 32.75 18.04
N ASN A 174 25.45 31.75 17.51
CA ASN A 174 26.86 31.89 17.09
C ASN A 174 27.02 32.95 15.99
N ASP A 175 26.18 32.90 14.95
CA ASP A 175 26.22 33.85 13.84
C ASP A 175 25.97 35.30 14.33
N VAL A 176 24.97 35.49 15.20
CA VAL A 176 24.65 36.81 15.76
C VAL A 176 25.77 37.31 16.67
N ILE A 177 26.36 36.45 17.51
CA ILE A 177 27.48 36.80 18.40
C ILE A 177 28.71 37.20 17.58
N LEU A 178 29.03 36.46 16.52
CA LEU A 178 30.13 36.78 15.62
C LEU A 178 29.92 38.15 14.96
N SER A 179 28.73 38.40 14.40
CA SER A 179 28.42 39.70 13.80
C SER A 179 28.52 40.86 14.80
N LEU A 180 28.05 40.68 16.05
CA LEU A 180 28.16 41.70 17.09
C LEU A 180 29.62 41.97 17.48
N LYS A 181 30.46 40.91 17.57
CA LYS A 181 31.90 41.05 17.85
C LYS A 181 32.62 41.80 16.73
N GLU A 182 32.29 41.50 15.47
CA GLU A 182 32.81 42.22 14.31
C GLU A 182 32.42 43.70 14.34
N GLN A 183 31.15 44.02 14.58
CA GLN A 183 30.68 45.41 14.70
C GLN A 183 31.44 46.18 15.78
N ILE A 184 31.61 45.58 16.96
CA ILE A 184 32.37 46.19 18.05
C ILE A 184 33.84 46.39 17.65
N SER A 185 34.44 45.43 16.93
CA SER A 185 35.81 45.54 16.41
C SER A 185 35.96 46.69 15.42
N TYR A 186 35.02 46.85 14.48
CA TYR A 186 35.01 47.97 13.55
C TYR A 186 34.85 49.30 14.27
N ILE A 187 33.92 49.43 15.21
CA ILE A 187 33.75 50.64 16.04
C ILE A 187 35.03 50.96 16.83
N ASN A 188 35.68 49.95 17.42
CA ASN A 188 36.93 50.16 18.15
C ASN A 188 38.04 50.67 17.23
N ARG A 189 38.20 50.08 16.03
CA ARG A 189 39.19 50.51 15.03
C ARG A 189 38.91 51.93 14.53
N ASP A 190 37.63 52.26 14.33
CA ASP A 190 37.19 53.57 13.88
C ASP A 190 37.27 54.64 14.99
N ALA A 191 37.31 54.25 16.27
CA ALA A 191 37.52 55.15 17.41
C ALA A 191 39.01 55.42 17.69
N LEU A 192 39.88 54.50 17.28
CA LEU A 192 41.34 54.61 17.43
C LEU A 192 42.01 55.33 16.24
N SER A 193 41.32 55.43 15.10
CA SER A 193 41.81 56.16 13.92
C SER A 193 41.45 57.64 14.02
N ASP A 194 42.42 58.50 14.33
CA ASP A 194 42.34 59.98 14.34
C ASP A 194 42.21 60.61 12.94
N VAL A 195 41.74 59.86 11.94
CA VAL A 195 41.67 60.34 10.55
C VAL A 195 40.30 60.97 10.31
N GLU A 196 40.25 62.31 10.41
CA GLU A 196 39.07 63.17 10.14
C GLU A 196 38.44 62.99 8.74
N LEU A 197 38.98 62.13 7.87
CA LEU A 197 38.61 62.03 6.46
C LEU A 197 38.29 60.62 5.93
N SER A 198 38.24 59.58 6.77
CA SER A 198 37.88 58.23 6.30
C SER A 198 36.43 57.84 6.61
N ILE A 199 35.73 57.28 5.62
CA ILE A 199 34.42 56.62 5.78
C ILE A 199 34.51 55.60 6.93
N SER A 200 33.56 55.67 7.87
CA SER A 200 33.48 54.76 9.01
C SER A 200 33.37 53.30 8.54
N ARG A 201 34.25 52.39 9.00
CA ARG A 201 34.20 50.96 8.67
C ARG A 201 32.91 50.33 9.19
N GLU A 202 32.34 50.84 10.27
CA GLU A 202 31.00 50.45 10.74
C GLU A 202 29.90 50.70 9.70
N LYS A 203 29.97 51.85 9.00
CA LYS A 203 29.01 52.21 7.94
C LYS A 203 29.13 51.26 6.73
N ILE A 204 30.36 50.92 6.35
CA ILE A 204 30.65 49.93 5.28
C ILE A 204 30.14 48.53 5.69
N TYR A 205 30.40 48.13 6.93
CA TYR A 205 29.94 46.83 7.44
C TYR A 205 28.40 46.71 7.45
N LYS A 206 27.70 47.79 7.85
CA LYS A 206 26.22 47.84 7.76
C LYS A 206 25.73 47.69 6.33
N GLU A 207 26.41 48.31 5.37
CA GLU A 207 26.07 48.18 3.95
C GLU A 207 26.24 46.73 3.46
N ILE A 208 27.37 46.09 3.78
CA ILE A 208 27.64 44.69 3.40
C ILE A 208 26.61 43.76 4.03
N ASN A 209 26.29 43.94 5.31
CA ASN A 209 25.30 43.10 5.99
C ASN A 209 23.90 43.25 5.39
N LEU A 210 23.47 44.48 5.11
CA LEU A 210 22.16 44.73 4.52
C LEU A 210 22.10 44.20 3.08
N ALA A 211 23.20 44.30 2.32
CA ALA A 211 23.31 43.67 1.00
C ALA A 211 23.20 42.13 1.06
N ASN A 212 23.89 41.50 2.03
CA ASN A 212 23.79 40.06 2.26
C ASN A 212 22.38 39.64 2.71
N GLU A 213 21.70 40.46 3.52
CA GLU A 213 20.31 40.22 3.93
C GLU A 213 19.35 40.25 2.73
N VAL A 214 19.50 41.25 1.85
CA VAL A 214 18.75 41.34 0.58
C VAL A 214 19.02 40.11 -0.30
N GLU A 215 20.27 39.66 -0.40
CA GLU A 215 20.61 38.47 -1.18
C GLU A 215 19.97 37.20 -0.60
N LYS A 216 20.01 37.02 0.72
CA LYS A 216 19.34 35.90 1.40
C LYS A 216 17.83 35.90 1.14
N LEU A 217 17.18 37.06 1.22
CA LEU A 217 15.75 37.19 0.91
C LEU A 217 15.46 36.81 -0.54
N ASN A 218 16.31 37.23 -1.49
CA ASN A 218 16.15 36.86 -2.89
C ASN A 218 16.28 35.34 -3.09
N ARG A 219 17.27 34.70 -2.46
CA ARG A 219 17.43 33.24 -2.52
C ARG A 219 16.18 32.53 -1.98
N LEU A 220 15.65 32.96 -0.83
CA LEU A 220 14.42 32.41 -0.25
C LEU A 220 13.21 32.54 -1.19
N ILE A 221 13.03 33.68 -1.85
CA ILE A 221 11.98 33.88 -2.85
C ILE A 221 12.13 32.85 -3.98
N THR A 222 13.34 32.70 -4.54
CA THR A 222 13.56 31.76 -5.64
C THR A 222 13.37 30.29 -5.24
N GLU A 223 13.74 29.90 -4.02
CA GLU A 223 13.52 28.54 -3.52
C GLU A 223 12.05 28.25 -3.25
N PHE A 224 11.32 29.24 -2.73
CA PHE A 224 9.87 29.14 -2.52
C PHE A 224 9.14 28.95 -3.86
N GLU A 225 9.45 29.76 -4.87
CA GLU A 225 8.86 29.63 -6.21
C GLU A 225 9.15 28.26 -6.84
N LYS A 226 10.38 27.76 -6.73
CA LYS A 226 10.74 26.40 -7.19
C LYS A 226 9.96 25.31 -6.46
N SER A 227 9.76 25.47 -5.16
CA SER A 227 9.01 24.49 -4.35
C SER A 227 7.51 24.52 -4.68
N LEU A 228 6.97 25.71 -4.94
CA LEU A 228 5.59 25.91 -5.35
C LEU A 228 5.33 25.26 -6.72
N ASP A 229 6.23 25.43 -7.70
CA ASP A 229 6.16 24.75 -9.00
C ASP A 229 6.15 23.22 -8.86
N LYS A 230 7.01 22.66 -8.00
CA LYS A 230 7.00 21.22 -7.69
C LYS A 230 5.67 20.76 -7.10
N LEU A 231 5.10 21.51 -6.17
CA LEU A 231 3.82 21.19 -5.56
C LEU A 231 2.66 21.25 -6.56
N ILE A 232 2.67 22.21 -7.49
CA ILE A 232 1.69 22.28 -8.57
C ILE A 232 1.77 21.02 -9.44
N LYS A 233 2.98 20.63 -9.86
CA LYS A 233 3.21 19.42 -10.67
C LYS A 233 2.73 18.16 -9.95
N LEU A 234 3.06 18.01 -8.67
CA LEU A 234 2.57 16.89 -7.85
C LEU A 234 1.05 16.86 -7.75
N ASN A 235 0.41 18.01 -7.53
CA ASN A 235 -1.04 18.10 -7.46
C ASN A 235 -1.70 17.69 -8.80
N HIS A 236 -1.12 18.10 -9.93
CA HIS A 236 -1.59 17.67 -11.25
C HIS A 236 -1.49 16.15 -11.41
N SER A 237 -0.37 15.55 -11.02
CA SER A 237 -0.21 14.09 -11.04
C SER A 237 -1.22 13.37 -10.15
N VAL A 238 -1.50 13.90 -8.95
CA VAL A 238 -2.50 13.33 -8.04
C VAL A 238 -3.90 13.36 -8.66
N VAL A 239 -4.27 14.45 -9.35
CA VAL A 239 -5.56 14.54 -10.05
C VAL A 239 -5.67 13.47 -11.13
N ILE A 240 -4.63 13.30 -11.97
CA ILE A 240 -4.60 12.28 -13.03
C ILE A 240 -4.69 10.85 -12.46
N ILE A 241 -3.96 10.58 -11.37
CA ILE A 241 -3.98 9.26 -10.74
C ILE A 241 -5.37 8.98 -10.17
N ASN A 242 -5.99 9.95 -9.50
CA ASN A 242 -7.34 9.77 -8.95
C ASN A 242 -8.38 9.54 -10.05
N SER A 243 -8.30 10.21 -11.20
CA SER A 243 -9.20 9.92 -12.32
C SER A 243 -8.97 8.51 -12.86
N SER A 244 -7.70 8.09 -12.98
CA SER A 244 -7.35 6.73 -13.45
C SER A 244 -7.86 5.63 -12.50
N ILE A 245 -7.82 5.86 -11.18
CA ILE A 245 -8.40 4.95 -10.18
C ILE A 245 -9.91 4.86 -10.36
N SER A 246 -10.59 5.99 -10.52
CA SER A 246 -12.03 6.01 -10.77
C SER A 246 -12.42 5.24 -12.04
N ASP A 247 -11.60 5.29 -13.08
CA ASP A 247 -11.84 4.54 -14.32
C ASP A 247 -11.71 3.02 -14.12
N ILE A 248 -10.81 2.58 -13.24
CA ILE A 248 -10.65 1.17 -12.87
C ILE A 248 -11.88 0.65 -12.12
N ASP A 249 -12.45 1.43 -11.19
CA ASP A 249 -13.64 1.04 -10.44
C ASP A 249 -14.85 0.79 -11.36
N ILE A 250 -15.02 1.62 -12.41
CA ILE A 250 -16.07 1.45 -13.43
C ILE A 250 -15.88 0.13 -14.22
N ALA A 251 -14.64 -0.31 -14.44
CA ALA A 251 -14.37 -1.56 -15.14
C ALA A 251 -14.85 -2.78 -14.33
N PHE A 252 -14.67 -2.77 -13.01
CA PHE A 252 -15.12 -3.85 -12.12
C PHE A 252 -16.65 -4.03 -12.13
N GLU A 253 -17.43 -2.93 -12.15
CA GLU A 253 -18.90 -3.03 -12.22
C GLU A 253 -19.37 -3.71 -13.52
N ARG A 254 -18.74 -3.36 -14.65
CA ARG A 254 -19.05 -3.97 -15.95
C ARG A 254 -18.76 -5.47 -15.93
N ASP A 255 -17.69 -5.89 -15.28
CA ASP A 255 -17.33 -7.30 -15.19
C ASP A 255 -18.30 -8.08 -14.27
N LEU A 256 -18.79 -7.48 -13.19
CA LEU A 256 -19.83 -8.08 -12.36
C LEU A 256 -21.14 -8.30 -13.15
N ILE A 257 -21.51 -7.37 -14.03
CA ILE A 257 -22.66 -7.52 -14.91
C ILE A 257 -22.45 -8.70 -15.87
N LYS A 258 -21.26 -8.83 -16.47
CA LYS A 258 -20.93 -9.97 -17.36
C LYS A 258 -21.03 -11.30 -16.62
N ILE A 259 -20.48 -11.40 -15.41
CA ILE A 259 -20.53 -12.62 -14.59
C ILE A 259 -21.97 -12.97 -14.24
N LYS A 260 -22.79 -11.98 -13.88
CA LYS A 260 -24.22 -12.20 -13.60
C LYS A 260 -24.99 -12.67 -14.83
N ASN A 261 -24.74 -12.08 -15.99
CA ASN A 261 -25.34 -12.52 -17.26
C ASN A 261 -24.93 -13.96 -17.61
N PHE A 262 -23.66 -14.30 -17.38
CA PHE A 262 -23.15 -15.66 -17.54
C PHE A 262 -23.84 -16.64 -16.59
N GLU A 263 -23.98 -16.30 -15.31
CA GLU A 263 -24.69 -17.13 -14.32
C GLU A 263 -26.16 -17.39 -14.71
N VAL A 264 -26.88 -16.35 -15.12
CA VAL A 264 -28.29 -16.47 -15.55
C VAL A 264 -28.41 -17.40 -16.76
N LYS A 265 -27.56 -17.22 -17.76
CA LYS A 265 -27.59 -18.05 -18.97
C LYS A 265 -27.20 -19.50 -18.68
N PHE A 266 -26.17 -19.70 -17.86
CA PHE A 266 -25.75 -21.02 -17.39
C PHE A 266 -26.88 -21.76 -16.67
N ARG A 267 -27.58 -21.10 -15.74
CA ARG A 267 -28.75 -21.69 -15.05
C ARG A 267 -29.90 -22.03 -16.00
N ASN A 268 -30.12 -21.21 -17.02
CA ASN A 268 -31.15 -21.49 -18.03
C ASN A 268 -30.82 -22.78 -18.80
N TYR A 269 -29.55 -23.03 -19.13
CA TYR A 269 -29.14 -24.29 -19.76
C TYR A 269 -29.22 -25.48 -18.82
N LEU A 270 -28.81 -25.34 -17.55
CA LEU A 270 -28.99 -26.40 -16.55
C LEU A 270 -30.47 -26.83 -16.46
N LYS A 271 -31.39 -25.86 -16.45
CA LYS A 271 -32.83 -26.13 -16.42
C LYS A 271 -33.32 -26.81 -17.70
N ARG A 272 -32.81 -26.41 -18.87
CA ARG A 272 -33.18 -27.05 -20.15
C ARG A 272 -32.68 -28.48 -20.23
N PHE A 273 -31.51 -28.77 -19.70
CA PHE A 273 -30.94 -30.11 -19.72
C PHE A 273 -31.39 -31.00 -18.56
N ASP A 274 -32.50 -30.67 -17.90
CA ASP A 274 -33.06 -31.45 -16.79
C ASP A 274 -32.02 -31.76 -15.68
N TYR A 275 -31.24 -30.75 -15.26
CA TYR A 275 -30.35 -30.87 -14.09
C TYR A 275 -31.16 -31.05 -12.79
N THR A 276 -30.90 -32.13 -12.05
CA THR A 276 -31.73 -32.50 -10.87
C THR A 276 -30.99 -32.56 -9.54
N SER A 277 -29.66 -32.63 -9.54
CA SER A 277 -28.86 -32.82 -8.31
C SER A 277 -29.06 -31.71 -7.28
N ASN A 278 -29.32 -30.49 -7.74
CA ASN A 278 -29.68 -29.38 -6.87
C ASN A 278 -30.66 -28.43 -7.57
N GLU A 279 -31.29 -27.58 -6.77
CA GLU A 279 -32.02 -26.44 -7.27
C GLU A 279 -31.11 -25.50 -8.08
N THR A 280 -31.51 -25.17 -9.31
CA THR A 280 -30.73 -24.32 -10.23
C THR A 280 -30.39 -22.94 -9.65
N TRP A 281 -31.24 -22.39 -8.77
CA TRP A 281 -30.99 -21.12 -8.11
C TRP A 281 -29.89 -21.19 -7.02
N LYS A 282 -29.55 -22.38 -6.52
CA LYS A 282 -28.42 -22.57 -5.59
C LYS A 282 -27.06 -22.63 -6.29
N VAL A 283 -27.07 -22.78 -7.62
CA VAL A 283 -25.88 -22.86 -8.45
C VAL A 283 -25.40 -21.45 -8.78
N ASN A 284 -24.17 -21.11 -8.44
CA ASN A 284 -23.64 -19.75 -8.51
C ASN A 284 -22.30 -19.71 -9.25
N ILE A 285 -22.03 -18.61 -9.93
CA ILE A 285 -20.74 -18.30 -10.55
C ILE A 285 -20.25 -16.99 -9.95
N ARG A 286 -19.22 -17.07 -9.11
CA ARG A 286 -18.79 -15.96 -8.26
C ARG A 286 -17.39 -15.52 -8.59
N ASP A 287 -17.13 -14.22 -8.45
CA ASP A 287 -15.79 -13.65 -8.55
C ASP A 287 -15.01 -13.77 -7.23
N LYS A 288 -15.10 -14.92 -6.55
CA LYS A 288 -14.50 -15.15 -5.23
C LYS A 288 -13.87 -16.53 -5.14
N MET A 289 -12.72 -16.59 -4.47
CA MET A 289 -12.07 -17.85 -4.09
C MET A 289 -12.98 -18.69 -3.17
N PRO A 290 -12.83 -20.03 -3.16
CA PRO A 290 -11.84 -20.83 -3.90
C PRO A 290 -12.24 -21.19 -5.34
N TYR A 291 -13.49 -20.98 -5.74
CA TYR A 291 -14.02 -21.39 -7.07
C TYR A 291 -14.33 -20.17 -7.94
N LYS A 292 -13.32 -19.32 -8.13
CA LYS A 292 -13.47 -18.07 -8.88
C LYS A 292 -13.84 -18.38 -10.33
N LEU A 293 -14.96 -17.81 -10.81
CA LEU A 293 -15.53 -17.97 -12.15
C LEU A 293 -15.91 -19.40 -12.56
N LEU A 294 -15.86 -20.35 -11.63
CA LEU A 294 -16.27 -21.73 -11.86
C LEU A 294 -17.64 -22.01 -11.22
N PRO A 295 -18.47 -22.88 -11.81
CA PRO A 295 -19.75 -23.26 -11.21
C PRO A 295 -19.59 -23.90 -9.84
N SER A 296 -20.34 -23.38 -8.87
CA SER A 296 -20.36 -23.88 -7.50
C SER A 296 -21.78 -23.92 -6.96
N VAL A 297 -22.06 -24.78 -5.99
CA VAL A 297 -23.37 -24.92 -5.35
C VAL A 297 -23.27 -24.49 -3.90
N PHE A 298 -24.19 -23.62 -3.46
CA PHE A 298 -24.27 -23.24 -2.05
C PHE A 298 -24.85 -24.39 -1.21
N ASN A 299 -24.08 -24.87 -0.24
CA ASN A 299 -24.48 -25.92 0.68
C ASN A 299 -24.89 -25.30 2.03
N ASN A 300 -26.18 -25.38 2.36
CA ASN A 300 -26.72 -24.82 3.60
C ASN A 300 -26.14 -25.49 4.86
N ALA A 301 -25.78 -26.78 4.81
CA ALA A 301 -25.26 -27.52 5.95
C ALA A 301 -23.85 -27.05 6.36
N ILE A 302 -23.00 -26.78 5.37
CA ILE A 302 -21.60 -26.36 5.56
C ILE A 302 -21.47 -24.82 5.45
N LYS A 303 -22.58 -24.10 5.25
CA LYS A 303 -22.67 -22.64 5.01
C LYS A 303 -21.62 -22.10 4.04
N SER A 304 -21.25 -22.91 3.05
CA SER A 304 -20.17 -22.63 2.12
C SER A 304 -20.52 -23.18 0.75
N ASN A 305 -19.77 -22.74 -0.26
CA ASN A 305 -19.97 -23.24 -1.62
C ASN A 305 -19.02 -24.41 -1.85
N GLN A 306 -19.47 -25.37 -2.62
CA GLN A 306 -18.70 -26.52 -3.08
C GLN A 306 -18.67 -26.55 -4.62
N PRO A 307 -17.65 -27.16 -5.25
CA PRO A 307 -17.62 -27.29 -6.70
C PRO A 307 -18.86 -28.06 -7.17
N ILE A 308 -19.44 -27.67 -8.31
CA ILE A 308 -20.62 -28.35 -8.86
C ILE A 308 -20.36 -29.86 -9.06
N ARG A 309 -19.13 -30.25 -9.40
CA ARG A 309 -18.69 -31.64 -9.54
C ARG A 309 -18.96 -32.47 -8.28
N ASN A 310 -18.67 -31.92 -7.10
CA ASN A 310 -18.84 -32.63 -5.84
C ASN A 310 -20.29 -32.57 -5.32
N ALA A 311 -21.09 -31.67 -5.88
CA ALA A 311 -22.49 -31.47 -5.50
C ALA A 311 -23.48 -32.23 -6.41
N SER A 312 -22.99 -32.88 -7.47
CA SER A 312 -23.83 -33.45 -8.53
C SER A 312 -23.56 -34.93 -8.76
N SER A 313 -24.57 -35.64 -9.25
CA SER A 313 -24.38 -36.98 -9.85
C SER A 313 -23.50 -36.90 -11.10
N ALA A 314 -22.96 -38.03 -11.56
CA ALA A 314 -22.09 -38.07 -12.74
C ALA A 314 -22.81 -37.55 -14.00
N SER A 315 -24.08 -37.91 -14.22
CA SER A 315 -24.87 -37.43 -15.35
C SER A 315 -25.21 -35.94 -15.26
N ASP A 316 -25.51 -35.43 -14.06
CA ASP A 316 -25.73 -34.00 -13.82
C ASP A 316 -24.45 -33.16 -13.95
N PHE A 317 -23.30 -33.75 -13.64
CA PHE A 317 -22.02 -33.08 -13.87
C PHE A 317 -21.76 -32.87 -15.37
N ILE A 318 -22.04 -33.87 -16.22
CA ILE A 318 -21.95 -33.73 -17.68
C ILE A 318 -22.92 -32.65 -18.20
N ARG A 319 -24.17 -32.60 -17.70
CA ARG A 319 -25.14 -31.53 -18.01
C ARG A 319 -24.61 -30.15 -17.64
N ALA A 320 -23.89 -30.05 -16.53
CA ALA A 320 -23.25 -28.82 -16.11
C ALA A 320 -22.09 -28.43 -17.03
N GLU A 321 -21.28 -29.38 -17.51
CA GLU A 321 -20.24 -29.12 -18.50
C GLU A 321 -20.84 -28.58 -19.81
N TRP A 322 -21.90 -29.22 -20.33
CA TRP A 322 -22.59 -28.72 -21.53
C TRP A 322 -23.10 -27.31 -21.35
N SER A 323 -23.79 -27.07 -20.23
CA SER A 323 -24.33 -25.76 -19.89
C SER A 323 -23.23 -24.71 -19.83
N PHE A 324 -22.08 -25.04 -19.24
CA PHE A 324 -20.96 -24.13 -19.09
C PHE A 324 -20.31 -23.80 -20.45
N TYR A 325 -19.98 -24.81 -21.25
CA TYR A 325 -19.36 -24.62 -22.56
C TYR A 325 -20.29 -23.93 -23.56
N LEU A 326 -21.59 -24.24 -23.55
CA LEU A 326 -22.56 -23.53 -24.39
C LEU A 326 -22.74 -22.07 -23.96
N THR A 327 -22.71 -21.79 -22.65
CA THR A 327 -22.74 -20.40 -22.16
C THR A 327 -21.49 -19.63 -22.61
N LEU A 328 -20.31 -20.27 -22.57
CA LEU A 328 -19.08 -19.69 -23.10
C LEU A 328 -19.18 -19.43 -24.60
N LEU A 329 -19.66 -20.40 -25.38
CA LEU A 329 -19.81 -20.28 -26.82
C LEU A 329 -20.73 -19.10 -27.21
N GLU A 330 -21.83 -18.91 -26.48
CA GLU A 330 -22.81 -17.87 -26.75
C GLU A 330 -22.36 -16.47 -26.28
N LEU A 331 -21.84 -16.35 -25.06
CA LEU A 331 -21.61 -15.04 -24.43
C LEU A 331 -20.17 -14.54 -24.50
N SER A 332 -19.18 -15.42 -24.71
CA SER A 332 -17.78 -15.00 -24.69
C SER A 332 -17.37 -14.36 -26.02
N VAL A 333 -16.77 -13.18 -25.94
CA VAL A 333 -16.18 -12.46 -27.08
C VAL A 333 -14.93 -13.15 -27.59
N CYS A 334 -14.18 -13.83 -26.71
CA CYS A 334 -12.90 -14.46 -27.04
C CYS A 334 -13.03 -15.93 -27.44
N HIS A 335 -14.24 -16.48 -27.53
CA HIS A 335 -14.42 -17.88 -27.89
C HIS A 335 -14.23 -18.08 -29.42
N PRO A 336 -13.49 -19.11 -29.88
CA PRO A 336 -13.24 -19.39 -31.30
C PRO A 336 -14.47 -19.65 -32.18
N GLY A 337 -15.67 -19.60 -31.61
CA GLY A 337 -16.93 -19.85 -32.32
C GLY A 337 -17.25 -21.31 -32.65
N ILE A 338 -16.40 -22.27 -32.25
CA ILE A 338 -16.59 -23.70 -32.53
C ILE A 338 -16.58 -24.49 -31.22
N LEU A 339 -17.53 -25.41 -31.04
CA LEU A 339 -17.58 -26.36 -29.91
C LEU A 339 -17.76 -27.79 -30.42
N ILE A 340 -17.02 -28.74 -29.86
CA ILE A 340 -17.05 -30.15 -30.26
C ILE A 340 -17.44 -30.97 -29.03
N PHE A 341 -18.50 -31.75 -29.14
CA PHE A 341 -18.86 -32.76 -28.17
C PHE A 341 -18.59 -34.14 -28.74
N ASP A 342 -17.70 -34.88 -28.09
CA ASP A 342 -17.46 -36.28 -28.37
C ASP A 342 -18.35 -37.13 -27.46
N GLU A 343 -19.23 -37.93 -28.07
CA GLU A 343 -20.15 -38.83 -27.39
C GLU A 343 -20.92 -38.21 -26.20
N PRO A 344 -21.70 -37.13 -26.41
CA PRO A 344 -22.52 -36.53 -25.34
C PRO A 344 -23.58 -37.51 -24.77
N GLY A 345 -23.78 -38.69 -25.34
CA GLY A 345 -24.68 -39.70 -24.77
C GLY A 345 -24.08 -40.56 -23.65
N GLN A 346 -22.77 -40.54 -23.41
CA GLN A 346 -22.04 -41.66 -22.77
C GLN A 346 -22.24 -41.92 -21.26
N HIS A 347 -23.17 -41.28 -20.56
CA HIS A 347 -23.38 -41.45 -19.11
C HIS A 347 -24.84 -41.67 -18.68
N ALA A 348 -25.52 -42.65 -19.30
CA ALA A 348 -26.93 -42.97 -19.00
C ALA A 348 -27.86 -41.73 -19.10
N MET A 349 -27.60 -40.90 -20.12
CA MET A 349 -28.36 -39.69 -20.38
C MET A 349 -29.74 -40.05 -20.94
N SER A 350 -30.80 -39.35 -20.51
CA SER A 350 -32.12 -39.57 -21.10
C SER A 350 -32.12 -39.12 -22.58
N PRO A 351 -32.80 -39.84 -23.48
CA PRO A 351 -32.94 -39.42 -24.88
C PRO A 351 -33.57 -38.02 -25.02
N LYS A 352 -34.45 -37.66 -24.08
CA LYS A 352 -35.06 -36.34 -23.98
C LYS A 352 -34.01 -35.24 -23.78
N THR A 353 -33.08 -35.43 -22.85
CA THR A 353 -32.03 -34.44 -22.59
C THR A 353 -31.08 -34.29 -23.77
N LEU A 354 -30.73 -35.40 -24.44
CA LEU A 354 -29.90 -35.35 -25.65
C LEU A 354 -30.64 -34.65 -26.80
N LYS A 355 -31.95 -34.89 -26.96
CA LYS A 355 -32.79 -34.17 -27.93
C LYS A 355 -32.78 -32.68 -27.66
N GLU A 356 -32.82 -32.25 -26.40
CA GLU A 356 -32.76 -30.84 -26.02
C GLU A 356 -31.37 -30.22 -26.24
N LEU A 357 -30.28 -30.97 -26.01
CA LEU A 357 -28.93 -30.54 -26.38
C LEU A 357 -28.87 -30.22 -27.88
N VAL A 358 -29.34 -31.14 -28.73
CA VAL A 358 -29.36 -30.93 -30.19
C VAL A 358 -30.27 -29.74 -30.55
N THR A 359 -31.43 -29.57 -29.89
CA THR A 359 -32.30 -28.40 -30.07
C THR A 359 -31.53 -27.11 -29.80
N VAL A 360 -30.90 -27.00 -28.63
CA VAL A 360 -30.15 -25.82 -28.21
C VAL A 360 -29.04 -25.51 -29.21
N CYS A 361 -28.23 -26.51 -29.58
CA CYS A 361 -27.13 -26.35 -30.53
C CYS A 361 -27.61 -25.88 -31.91
N SER A 362 -28.73 -26.42 -32.41
CA SER A 362 -29.28 -26.05 -33.72
C SER A 362 -29.82 -24.61 -33.80
N ASN A 363 -30.13 -24.02 -32.65
CA ASN A 363 -30.66 -22.66 -32.54
C ASN A 363 -29.56 -21.60 -32.31
N LEU A 364 -28.30 -22.01 -32.12
CA LEU A 364 -27.19 -21.07 -31.99
C LEU A 364 -26.85 -20.48 -33.37
N THR A 365 -26.77 -19.16 -33.44
CA THR A 365 -26.46 -18.43 -34.67
C THR A 365 -25.03 -17.90 -34.65
N GLY A 366 -24.35 -17.89 -35.80
CA GLY A 366 -22.98 -17.38 -35.92
C GLY A 366 -21.91 -18.21 -35.18
N LYS A 367 -22.25 -19.45 -34.79
CA LYS A 367 -21.39 -20.39 -34.07
C LYS A 367 -21.55 -21.78 -34.70
N GLN A 368 -20.54 -22.63 -34.57
CA GLN A 368 -20.55 -24.00 -35.04
C GLN A 368 -20.48 -24.97 -33.85
N VAL A 369 -21.35 -25.97 -33.86
CA VAL A 369 -21.29 -27.08 -32.90
C VAL A 369 -21.17 -28.39 -33.66
N LEU A 370 -20.17 -29.20 -33.32
CA LEU A 370 -20.00 -30.55 -33.85
C LEU A 370 -20.37 -31.55 -32.75
N LEU A 371 -21.26 -32.48 -33.08
CA LEU A 371 -21.70 -33.54 -32.17
C LEU A 371 -21.30 -34.88 -32.80
N ALA A 372 -20.38 -35.60 -32.18
CA ALA A 372 -20.11 -37.00 -32.53
C ALA A 372 -21.02 -37.88 -31.66
N ILE A 373 -22.02 -38.50 -32.28
CA ILE A 373 -23.03 -39.30 -31.59
C ILE A 373 -23.09 -40.67 -32.26
N SER A 374 -23.02 -41.73 -31.46
CA SER A 374 -23.23 -43.10 -31.95
C SER A 374 -24.58 -43.27 -32.68
N LYS A 375 -24.55 -43.94 -33.85
CA LYS A 375 -25.72 -44.18 -34.74
C LYS A 375 -26.90 -44.86 -34.05
N PHE A 376 -26.58 -45.75 -33.12
CA PHE A 376 -27.53 -46.40 -32.23
C PHE A 376 -27.04 -46.18 -30.81
N THR A 377 -27.91 -45.71 -29.94
CA THR A 377 -27.58 -45.61 -28.53
C THR A 377 -28.70 -46.28 -27.74
N LYS A 378 -28.31 -47.16 -26.81
CA LYS A 378 -29.24 -47.79 -25.89
C LYS A 378 -29.65 -46.76 -24.85
N GLY A 379 -30.92 -46.41 -24.81
CA GLY A 379 -31.49 -45.52 -23.81
C GLY A 379 -32.53 -46.24 -22.96
N TYR A 380 -32.76 -45.73 -21.76
CA TYR A 380 -33.91 -46.09 -20.95
C TYR A 380 -34.95 -44.98 -21.06
N ASP A 381 -36.23 -45.34 -21.24
CA ASP A 381 -37.32 -44.37 -21.17
C ASP A 381 -37.73 -44.03 -19.73
N GLU A 382 -38.77 -43.21 -19.57
CA GLU A 382 -39.32 -42.82 -18.26
C GLU A 382 -39.80 -44.02 -17.42
N PHE A 383 -40.05 -45.17 -18.06
CA PHE A 383 -40.48 -46.43 -17.44
C PHE A 383 -39.34 -47.44 -17.24
N LYS A 384 -38.09 -47.06 -17.55
CA LYS A 384 -36.89 -47.92 -17.54
C LYS A 384 -36.95 -49.09 -18.53
N GLU A 385 -37.74 -48.96 -19.59
CA GLU A 385 -37.71 -49.91 -20.71
C GLU A 385 -36.57 -49.56 -21.66
N GLU A 386 -35.87 -50.59 -22.17
CA GLU A 386 -34.73 -50.43 -23.07
C GLU A 386 -35.25 -50.04 -24.46
N ASN A 387 -35.07 -48.78 -24.84
CA ASN A 387 -35.46 -48.27 -26.15
C ASN A 387 -34.23 -47.96 -27.00
N THR A 388 -34.23 -48.50 -28.22
CA THR A 388 -33.26 -48.15 -29.26
C THR A 388 -33.74 -46.89 -29.97
N TRP A 389 -32.99 -45.80 -29.86
CA TRP A 389 -33.29 -44.56 -30.57
C TRP A 389 -32.33 -44.37 -31.74
N SER A 390 -32.87 -43.86 -32.85
CA SER A 390 -32.10 -43.51 -34.05
C SER A 390 -31.80 -42.01 -34.07
N ILE A 391 -30.69 -41.63 -34.72
CA ILE A 391 -30.32 -40.23 -34.96
C ILE A 391 -31.45 -39.44 -35.66
N ASN A 392 -32.24 -40.10 -36.51
CA ASN A 392 -33.38 -39.48 -37.20
C ASN A 392 -34.43 -38.95 -36.21
N ASN A 393 -34.71 -39.66 -35.12
CA ASN A 393 -35.66 -39.23 -34.08
C ASN A 393 -35.13 -38.05 -33.26
N LEU A 394 -33.80 -37.92 -33.14
CA LEU A 394 -33.19 -36.77 -32.50
C LEU A 394 -33.32 -35.53 -33.36
N ILE A 395 -33.25 -35.63 -34.69
CA ILE A 395 -33.11 -34.49 -35.61
C ILE A 395 -34.45 -34.05 -36.23
N GLU A 396 -35.48 -34.88 -36.15
CA GLU A 396 -36.80 -34.64 -36.71
C GLU A 396 -37.34 -33.21 -36.46
N GLY A 397 -37.71 -32.52 -37.55
CA GLY A 397 -38.26 -31.16 -37.52
C GLY A 397 -37.24 -30.01 -37.48
N ARG A 398 -35.96 -30.25 -37.82
CA ARG A 398 -34.89 -29.24 -37.73
C ARG A 398 -34.13 -29.06 -39.05
N ASN A 399 -34.04 -27.82 -39.51
CA ASN A 399 -33.47 -27.49 -40.83
C ASN A 399 -31.99 -27.05 -40.79
N ASN A 400 -31.44 -26.76 -39.60
CA ASN A 400 -30.09 -26.20 -39.42
C ASN A 400 -29.04 -27.24 -39.01
N ILE A 401 -29.27 -28.52 -39.30
CA ILE A 401 -28.38 -29.61 -38.90
C ILE A 401 -27.85 -30.31 -40.15
N ARG A 402 -26.52 -30.39 -40.26
CA ARG A 402 -25.84 -31.20 -41.27
C ARG A 402 -25.38 -32.51 -40.61
N VAL A 403 -25.96 -33.62 -41.04
CA VAL A 403 -25.55 -34.97 -40.61
C VAL A 403 -24.46 -35.47 -41.54
N ILE A 404 -23.41 -36.06 -40.97
CA ILE A 404 -22.35 -36.77 -41.69
C ILE A 404 -22.34 -38.18 -41.12
N ASP A 405 -22.76 -39.16 -41.91
CA ASP A 405 -22.64 -40.58 -41.55
C ASP A 405 -21.22 -41.04 -41.92
N ILE A 406 -20.53 -41.66 -40.98
CA ILE A 406 -19.12 -42.08 -41.12
C ILE A 406 -19.04 -43.50 -41.72
N ASP A 407 -20.13 -44.26 -41.70
CA ASP A 407 -20.16 -45.68 -42.10
C ASP A 407 -20.86 -45.94 -43.46
N ASP A 408 -21.25 -44.92 -44.22
CA ASP A 408 -22.03 -45.08 -45.45
C ASP A 408 -21.25 -45.79 -46.59
N ASP A 409 -19.92 -45.83 -46.51
CA ASP A 409 -19.03 -46.33 -47.58
C ASP A 409 -18.33 -47.69 -47.30
N GLU A 410 -18.65 -48.43 -46.22
CA GLU A 410 -17.94 -49.68 -45.78
C GLU A 410 -16.41 -49.57 -45.59
N GLN A 411 -15.80 -48.42 -45.88
CA GLN A 411 -14.36 -48.19 -45.74
C GLN A 411 -14.04 -47.73 -44.32
N LYS A 412 -13.52 -48.66 -43.51
CA LYS A 412 -12.93 -48.32 -42.21
C LYS A 412 -11.90 -47.20 -42.37
N LEU A 413 -12.17 -46.02 -41.81
CA LEU A 413 -11.29 -44.85 -41.82
C LEU A 413 -9.96 -45.06 -41.06
N VAL A 414 -9.84 -46.15 -40.31
CA VAL A 414 -8.59 -46.55 -39.64
C VAL A 414 -8.07 -47.83 -40.29
N LYS A 415 -7.02 -47.67 -41.10
CA LYS A 415 -6.19 -48.79 -41.54
C LYS A 415 -5.48 -49.34 -40.29
N LEU A 416 -5.77 -50.59 -39.92
CA LEU A 416 -4.96 -51.32 -38.94
C LEU A 416 -3.51 -51.30 -39.43
N LEU A 417 -2.65 -50.60 -38.71
CA LEU A 417 -1.21 -50.74 -38.87
C LEU A 417 -0.89 -52.21 -38.55
N SER A 418 -0.50 -52.94 -39.59
CA SER A 418 0.00 -54.32 -39.49
C SER A 418 1.40 -54.32 -38.92
#